data_AF-A0A838DJG5-F1
#
_entry.id   AF-A0A838DJG5-F1
#
_cell.length_a   1.000
_cell.length_b   1.000
_cell.length_c   1.000
_cell.angle_alpha   90.00
_cell.angle_beta   90.00
_cell.angle_gamma   90.00
#
_symmetry.space_group_name_H-M   'P 1'
#
loop_
_entity.id
_entity.type
_entity.pdbx_description
1 polymer ?
#
loop_
_entity_poly.entity_id
_entity_poly.type
_entity_poly.pdbx_seq_one_letter_code
_entity_poly.pdbx_strand_id
1 'polypeptide(L)'
;MRPPQYTALRFPVGQGALADARQVVAHFRGDLPGEPDFFHGRGDGTNPEDLSKCYNCGYETHKLRSHCPKCGTSLQSRRWSRRFGLILVICGAIVCGIMGYVVLDMGPSLLNPGARSGGTRFTGTPAKARMILAIFGAVLTFGLTALGYGLWQMFTGRRSKRVIYFAVALAALLVLLGLVL
;
A
#
# COMPACT_ATOMS: atom_id res chain seq x y z
N MET A 1 26.15 2.95 -53.96
CA MET A 1 26.49 4.22 -53.27
C MET A 1 25.41 4.48 -52.22
N ARG A 2 25.78 4.63 -50.94
CA ARG A 2 24.83 5.01 -49.87
C ARG A 2 24.77 6.54 -49.80
N PRO A 3 23.59 7.17 -49.64
CA PRO A 3 23.48 8.62 -49.50
C PRO A 3 24.22 9.08 -48.22
N PRO A 4 24.78 10.29 -48.19
CA PRO A 4 25.45 10.82 -47.01
C PRO A 4 24.45 10.92 -45.86
N GLN A 5 24.58 9.99 -44.93
CA GLN A 5 23.80 9.97 -43.71
C GLN A 5 24.44 10.96 -42.73
N TYR A 6 23.69 12.05 -42.48
CA TYR A 6 23.86 13.03 -41.40
C TYR A 6 24.96 14.11 -41.60
N THR A 7 24.57 15.22 -42.23
CA THR A 7 25.24 16.51 -42.02
C THR A 7 24.89 16.99 -40.61
N ALA A 8 25.78 16.78 -39.65
CA ALA A 8 25.62 17.33 -38.30
C ALA A 8 25.86 18.84 -38.32
N LEU A 9 24.79 19.63 -38.28
CA LEU A 9 24.86 21.06 -38.05
C LEU A 9 25.46 21.33 -36.66
N ARG A 10 26.69 21.86 -36.63
CA ARG A 10 27.35 22.32 -35.42
C ARG A 10 27.26 23.84 -35.36
N PHE A 11 26.51 24.36 -34.41
CA PHE A 11 26.45 25.80 -34.13
C PHE A 11 27.40 26.10 -32.96
N PRO A 12 28.24 27.15 -33.02
CA PRO A 12 29.02 27.58 -31.87
C PRO A 12 28.05 28.04 -30.76
N VAL A 13 28.05 27.33 -29.64
CA VAL A 13 27.26 27.70 -28.45
C VAL A 13 28.17 28.50 -27.52
N GLY A 14 27.73 29.68 -27.09
CA GLY A 14 28.53 30.53 -26.20
C GLY A 14 28.92 29.84 -24.89
N GLN A 15 30.05 30.23 -24.30
CA GLN A 15 30.43 29.76 -22.95
C GLN A 15 29.32 30.15 -21.95
N GLY A 16 28.66 29.16 -21.35
CA GLY A 16 27.51 29.34 -20.45
C GLY A 16 26.17 28.87 -21.02
N ALA A 17 25.99 28.92 -22.35
CA ALA A 17 24.72 28.56 -22.98
C ALA A 17 24.33 27.08 -22.76
N LEU A 18 25.31 26.20 -22.53
CA LEU A 18 25.06 24.80 -22.21
C LEU A 18 24.57 24.60 -20.77
N ALA A 19 25.00 25.46 -19.83
CA ALA A 19 24.48 25.48 -18.47
C ALA A 19 23.06 26.04 -18.46
N ASP A 20 22.82 27.14 -19.18
CA ASP A 20 21.48 27.74 -19.33
C ASP A 20 20.51 26.77 -20.00
N ALA A 21 20.92 26.11 -21.09
CA ALA A 21 20.13 25.09 -21.75
C ALA A 21 19.80 23.93 -20.81
N ARG A 22 20.75 23.49 -19.96
CA ARG A 22 20.47 22.45 -18.95
C ARG A 22 19.48 22.95 -17.89
N GLN A 23 19.58 24.20 -17.46
CA GLN A 23 18.66 24.77 -16.48
C GLN A 23 17.24 24.93 -17.04
N VAL A 24 17.13 25.39 -18.29
CA VAL A 24 15.87 25.49 -19.04
C VAL A 24 15.27 24.10 -19.29
N VAL A 25 16.08 23.14 -19.74
CA VAL A 25 15.65 21.75 -19.91
C VAL A 25 15.24 21.13 -18.58
N ALA A 26 15.93 21.41 -17.47
CA ALA A 26 15.55 20.92 -16.14
C ALA A 26 14.24 21.55 -15.66
N HIS A 27 14.04 22.85 -15.89
CA HIS A 27 12.79 23.57 -15.59
C HIS A 27 11.61 22.96 -16.35
N PHE A 28 11.75 22.80 -17.67
CA PHE A 28 10.71 22.22 -18.51
C PHE A 28 10.55 20.70 -18.31
N ARG A 29 11.63 19.95 -18.04
CA ARG A 29 11.53 18.52 -17.66
C ARG A 29 10.83 18.31 -16.33
N GLY A 30 10.88 19.29 -15.41
CA GLY A 30 10.07 19.27 -14.20
C GLY A 30 8.56 19.42 -14.46
N ASP A 31 8.19 19.91 -15.65
CA ASP A 31 6.80 20.10 -16.09
C ASP A 31 6.34 19.12 -17.17
N LEU A 32 7.27 18.45 -17.85
CA LEU A 32 6.95 17.37 -18.76
C LEU A 32 6.36 16.19 -17.98
N PRO A 33 5.31 15.53 -18.50
CA PRO A 33 4.89 14.25 -17.96
C PRO A 33 6.11 13.32 -18.01
N GLY A 34 6.48 12.75 -16.85
CA GLY A 34 7.51 11.72 -16.82
C GLY A 34 7.18 10.60 -17.81
N GLU A 35 8.19 9.90 -18.30
CA GLU A 35 7.93 8.77 -19.20
C GLU A 35 6.96 7.79 -18.52
N PRO A 36 5.92 7.32 -19.23
CA PRO A 36 5.00 6.35 -18.70
C PRO A 36 5.80 5.09 -18.35
N ASP A 37 5.77 4.70 -17.09
CA ASP A 37 6.34 3.43 -16.64
C ASP A 37 5.18 2.45 -16.34
N PHE A 38 5.52 1.24 -15.90
CA PHE A 38 4.51 0.25 -15.52
C PHE A 38 3.59 0.73 -14.37
N PHE A 39 4.02 1.73 -13.62
CA PHE A 39 3.42 2.21 -12.38
C PHE A 39 2.60 3.50 -12.56
N HIS A 40 2.91 4.31 -13.57
CA HIS A 40 2.36 5.63 -13.83
C HIS A 40 1.85 5.70 -15.27
N GLY A 41 0.63 6.25 -15.47
CA GLY A 41 0.07 6.47 -16.80
C GLY A 41 0.87 7.49 -17.61
N ARG A 42 0.34 7.96 -18.75
CA ARG A 42 0.99 9.05 -19.49
C ARG A 42 1.09 10.34 -18.67
N GLY A 43 0.24 10.53 -17.64
CA GLY A 43 0.31 11.70 -16.76
C GLY A 43 0.10 13.02 -17.50
N ASP A 44 -0.51 12.96 -18.69
CA ASP A 44 -0.94 14.09 -19.51
C ASP A 44 -2.24 14.71 -18.98
N GLY A 45 -2.79 14.15 -17.89
CA GLY A 45 -4.03 14.59 -17.26
C GLY A 45 -5.30 14.20 -17.99
N THR A 46 -5.21 13.39 -19.05
CA THR A 46 -6.38 12.90 -19.79
C THR A 46 -7.15 11.83 -19.00
N ASN A 47 -6.48 11.12 -18.09
CA ASN A 47 -7.11 10.09 -17.26
C ASN A 47 -7.40 10.59 -15.83
N PRO A 48 -8.65 10.54 -15.34
CA PRO A 48 -8.97 10.90 -13.96
C PRO A 48 -8.27 10.03 -12.90
N GLU A 49 -7.79 8.83 -13.26
CA GLU A 49 -7.02 7.95 -12.37
C GLU A 49 -5.57 8.41 -12.15
N ASP A 50 -5.07 9.33 -12.98
CA ASP A 50 -3.74 9.94 -12.83
C ASP A 50 -3.73 11.07 -11.79
N LEU A 51 -4.89 11.41 -11.20
CA LEU A 51 -4.95 12.34 -10.09
C LEU A 51 -4.12 11.83 -8.92
N SER A 52 -3.07 12.58 -8.60
CA SER A 52 -2.16 12.33 -7.50
C SER A 52 -2.42 13.33 -6.39
N LYS A 53 -2.65 12.84 -5.17
CA LYS A 53 -2.92 13.67 -3.99
C LYS A 53 -1.81 13.52 -2.98
N CYS A 54 -1.30 14.64 -2.49
CA CYS A 54 -0.33 14.69 -1.42
C CYS A 54 -1.02 14.36 -0.09
N TYR A 55 -0.58 13.30 0.58
CA TYR A 55 -1.16 12.88 1.86
C TYR A 55 -0.84 13.84 3.03
N ASN A 56 0.18 14.69 2.88
CA ASN A 56 0.58 15.65 3.91
C ASN A 56 -0.20 16.96 3.79
N CYS A 57 0.05 17.75 2.73
CA CYS A 57 -0.55 19.07 2.54
C CYS A 57 -1.85 19.09 1.70
N GLY A 58 -2.31 17.95 1.17
CA GLY A 58 -3.54 17.87 0.37
C GLY A 58 -3.43 18.40 -1.06
N TYR A 59 -2.25 18.83 -1.52
CA TYR A 59 -2.02 19.24 -2.92
C TYR A 59 -2.44 18.15 -3.91
N GLU A 60 -3.20 18.53 -4.93
CA GLU A 60 -3.70 17.64 -5.99
C GLU A 60 -3.11 18.05 -7.34
N THR A 61 -2.69 17.08 -8.14
CA THR A 61 -2.13 17.32 -9.48
C THR A 61 -2.45 16.15 -10.40
N HIS A 62 -2.72 16.46 -11.66
CA HIS A 62 -2.80 15.48 -12.75
C HIS A 62 -1.45 15.24 -13.43
N LYS A 63 -0.48 16.14 -13.22
CA LYS A 63 0.89 15.98 -13.72
C LYS A 63 1.59 14.86 -12.98
N LEU A 64 2.34 14.07 -13.74
CA LEU A 64 3.20 13.00 -13.22
C LEU A 64 4.35 13.60 -12.40
N ARG A 65 4.20 13.63 -11.09
CA ARG A 65 5.25 14.05 -10.15
C ARG A 65 5.35 13.05 -9.02
N SER A 66 6.57 12.61 -8.70
CA SER A 66 6.81 11.69 -7.59
C SER A 66 6.76 12.40 -6.23
N HIS A 67 7.05 13.70 -6.19
CA HIS A 67 7.14 14.51 -4.98
C HIS A 67 6.24 15.75 -5.06
N CYS A 68 5.65 16.12 -3.93
CA CYS A 68 4.81 17.30 -3.81
C CYS A 68 5.66 18.58 -3.91
N PRO A 69 5.33 19.53 -4.80
CA PRO A 69 6.08 20.77 -4.93
C PRO A 69 5.97 21.69 -3.69
N LYS A 70 4.93 21.53 -2.87
CA LYS A 70 4.71 22.38 -1.68
C LYS A 70 5.46 21.90 -0.43
N CYS A 71 5.57 20.58 -0.23
CA CYS A 71 6.08 20.03 1.03
C CYS A 71 7.12 18.91 0.85
N GLY A 72 7.50 18.59 -0.40
CA GLY A 72 8.50 17.56 -0.70
C GLY A 72 8.07 16.12 -0.46
N THR A 73 6.93 15.84 0.18
CA THR A 73 6.50 14.45 0.43
C THR A 73 6.08 13.74 -0.84
N SER A 74 6.19 12.41 -0.87
CA SER A 74 5.77 11.62 -2.03
C SER A 74 4.29 11.80 -2.37
N LEU A 75 4.00 11.89 -3.67
CA LEU A 75 2.65 11.89 -4.23
C LEU A 75 2.21 10.46 -4.50
N GLN A 76 0.94 10.17 -4.25
CA GLN A 76 0.37 8.84 -4.46
C GLN A 76 -0.81 8.96 -5.41
N SER A 77 -0.78 8.21 -6.52
CA SER A 77 -1.86 8.17 -7.49
C SER A 77 -3.03 7.31 -7.00
N ARG A 78 -4.24 7.60 -7.50
CA ARG A 78 -5.43 6.79 -7.22
C ARG A 78 -5.24 5.35 -7.71
N ARG A 79 -4.70 5.17 -8.91
CA ARG A 79 -4.40 3.85 -9.49
C ARG A 79 -3.52 3.01 -8.57
N TRP A 80 -2.45 3.60 -8.03
CA TRP A 80 -1.56 2.91 -7.10
C TRP A 80 -2.28 2.56 -5.81
N SER A 81 -3.05 3.51 -5.26
CA SER A 81 -3.87 3.26 -4.07
C SER A 81 -4.83 2.07 -4.28
N ARG A 82 -5.52 1.97 -5.42
CA ARG A 82 -6.41 0.84 -5.72
C ARG A 82 -5.66 -0.50 -5.82
N ARG A 83 -4.46 -0.53 -6.43
CA ARG A 83 -3.62 -1.74 -6.50
C ARG A 83 -3.18 -2.22 -5.11
N PHE A 84 -2.75 -1.31 -4.24
CA PHE A 84 -2.45 -1.65 -2.85
C PHE A 84 -3.70 -2.10 -2.09
N GLY A 85 -4.87 -1.50 -2.41
CA GLY A 85 -6.16 -1.98 -1.90
C GLY A 85 -6.41 -3.44 -2.27
N LEU A 86 -6.22 -3.80 -3.55
CA LEU A 86 -6.39 -5.18 -4.02
C LEU A 86 -5.42 -6.15 -3.31
N ILE A 87 -4.13 -5.79 -3.21
CA ILE A 87 -3.14 -6.61 -2.49
C ILE A 87 -3.60 -6.82 -1.04
N LEU A 88 -4.06 -5.76 -0.38
CA LEU A 88 -4.54 -5.84 1.00
C LEU A 88 -5.80 -6.70 1.14
N VAL A 89 -6.72 -6.65 0.17
CA VAL A 89 -7.89 -7.55 0.12
C VAL A 89 -7.45 -9.00 0.04
N ILE A 90 -6.52 -9.33 -0.87
CA ILE A 90 -6.01 -10.70 -1.03
C ILE A 90 -5.35 -11.18 0.25
N CYS A 91 -4.44 -10.39 0.83
CA CYS A 91 -3.78 -10.73 2.09
C CYS A 91 -4.78 -10.88 3.24
N GLY A 92 -5.73 -9.95 3.37
CA GLY A 92 -6.77 -9.99 4.39
C GLY A 92 -7.67 -11.21 4.25
N ALA A 93 -8.04 -11.59 3.02
CA ALA A 93 -8.85 -12.77 2.74
C ALA A 93 -8.12 -14.06 3.12
N ILE A 94 -6.82 -14.17 2.78
CA ILE A 94 -6.00 -15.31 3.18
C ILE A 94 -5.92 -15.43 4.70
N VAL A 95 -5.61 -14.33 5.40
CA VAL A 95 -5.53 -14.31 6.87
C VAL A 95 -6.87 -14.68 7.51
N CYS A 96 -7.97 -14.10 7.04
CA CYS A 96 -9.31 -14.44 7.54
C CYS A 96 -9.69 -15.89 7.27
N GLY A 97 -9.38 -16.41 6.07
CA GLY A 97 -9.69 -17.79 5.70
C GLY A 97 -8.94 -18.80 6.56
N ILE A 98 -7.62 -18.62 6.70
CA ILE A 98 -6.79 -19.52 7.51
C ILE A 98 -7.18 -19.43 8.99
N MET A 99 -7.32 -18.22 9.54
CA MET A 99 -7.66 -18.05 10.95
C MET A 99 -9.09 -18.51 11.24
N GLY A 100 -10.03 -18.26 10.33
CA GLY A 100 -11.41 -18.77 10.42
C GLY A 100 -11.44 -20.29 10.45
N TYR A 101 -10.69 -20.95 9.58
CA TYR A 101 -10.55 -22.40 9.59
C TYR A 101 -10.00 -22.93 10.92
N VAL A 102 -8.91 -22.35 11.42
CA VAL A 102 -8.30 -22.74 12.71
C VAL A 102 -9.27 -22.56 13.87
N VAL A 103 -10.05 -21.49 13.90
CA VAL A 103 -11.07 -21.27 14.95
C VAL A 103 -12.18 -22.32 14.88
N LEU A 104 -12.62 -22.71 13.69
CA LEU A 104 -13.65 -23.74 13.53
C LEU A 104 -13.14 -25.12 13.96
N ASP A 105 -11.88 -25.44 13.66
CA ASP A 105 -11.26 -26.73 14.00
C ASP A 105 -10.90 -26.82 15.50
N MET A 106 -10.18 -25.84 16.03
CA MET A 106 -9.69 -25.86 17.41
C MET A 106 -10.69 -25.30 18.43
N GLY A 107 -11.68 -24.52 17.98
CA GLY A 107 -12.66 -23.84 18.83
C GLY A 107 -13.38 -24.78 19.82
N PRO A 108 -13.95 -25.91 19.37
CA PRO A 108 -14.63 -26.85 20.26
C PRO A 108 -13.74 -27.39 21.40
N SER A 109 -12.47 -27.70 21.08
CA SER A 109 -11.48 -28.20 22.04
C SER A 109 -11.02 -27.12 23.02
N LEU A 110 -10.98 -25.85 22.60
CA LEU A 110 -10.62 -24.71 23.45
C LEU A 110 -11.78 -24.22 24.33
N LEU A 111 -13.02 -24.34 23.86
CA LEU A 111 -14.22 -23.97 24.63
C LEU A 111 -14.55 -24.99 25.73
N ASN A 112 -14.12 -26.25 25.58
CA ASN A 112 -14.38 -27.33 26.54
C ASN A 112 -13.05 -27.96 27.01
N PRO A 113 -12.18 -27.21 27.72
CA PRO A 113 -10.90 -27.72 28.17
C PRO A 113 -11.11 -28.94 29.08
N GLY A 114 -10.36 -30.02 28.81
CA GLY A 114 -10.52 -31.29 29.52
C GLY A 114 -11.57 -32.25 28.95
N ALA A 115 -12.46 -31.83 28.05
CA ALA A 115 -13.29 -32.76 27.27
C ALA A 115 -12.52 -33.25 26.03
N ARG A 116 -12.80 -34.48 25.56
CA ARG A 116 -12.35 -34.93 24.25
C ARG A 116 -13.33 -34.41 23.20
N SER A 117 -12.86 -33.64 22.24
CA SER A 117 -13.64 -33.15 21.10
C SER A 117 -12.91 -33.48 19.80
N GLY A 118 -13.55 -34.18 18.87
CA GLY A 118 -12.94 -34.57 17.60
C GLY A 118 -11.67 -35.43 17.72
N GLY A 119 -11.56 -36.24 18.78
CA GLY A 119 -10.39 -37.10 19.01
C GLY A 119 -9.17 -36.39 19.62
N THR A 120 -9.17 -35.06 19.71
CA THR A 120 -8.12 -34.28 20.39
C THR A 120 -8.59 -33.81 21.77
N ARG A 121 -7.64 -33.50 22.67
CA ARG A 121 -7.92 -32.97 24.01
C ARG A 121 -6.96 -31.84 24.31
N PHE A 122 -7.48 -30.66 24.62
CA PHE A 122 -6.66 -29.57 25.15
C PHE A 122 -6.29 -29.86 26.60
N THR A 123 -4.99 -29.99 26.89
CA THR A 123 -4.46 -30.31 28.23
C THR A 123 -4.11 -29.07 29.06
N GLY A 124 -4.28 -27.88 28.51
CA GLY A 124 -4.01 -26.62 29.21
C GLY A 124 -5.12 -26.20 30.18
N THR A 125 -4.83 -25.19 31.01
CA THR A 125 -5.83 -24.62 31.92
C THR A 125 -6.88 -23.81 31.13
N PRO A 126 -8.11 -23.63 31.67
CA PRO A 126 -9.13 -22.80 31.04
C PRO A 126 -8.71 -21.34 30.81
N ALA A 127 -7.75 -20.84 31.61
CA ALA A 127 -7.17 -19.52 31.42
C ALA A 127 -6.31 -19.46 30.13
N LYS A 128 -5.47 -20.47 29.89
CA LYS A 128 -4.67 -20.58 28.66
C LYS A 128 -5.56 -20.70 27.42
N ALA A 129 -6.64 -21.48 27.49
CA ALA A 129 -7.57 -21.63 26.38
C ALA A 129 -8.24 -20.29 25.98
N ARG A 130 -8.73 -19.52 26.97
CA ARG A 130 -9.31 -18.19 26.74
C ARG A 130 -8.31 -17.21 26.12
N MET A 131 -7.05 -17.27 26.56
CA MET A 131 -5.99 -16.43 26.02
C MET A 131 -5.67 -16.76 24.56
N ILE A 132 -5.59 -18.04 24.20
CA ILE A 132 -5.42 -18.49 22.81
C ILE A 132 -6.60 -18.01 21.95
N LEU A 133 -7.84 -18.19 22.41
CA LEU A 133 -9.03 -17.70 21.70
C LEU A 133 -9.02 -16.18 21.53
N ALA A 134 -8.54 -15.42 22.53
CA ALA A 134 -8.41 -13.96 22.42
C ALA A 134 -7.41 -13.56 21.32
N ILE A 135 -6.28 -14.27 21.21
CA ILE A 135 -5.32 -14.04 20.12
C ILE A 135 -5.92 -14.38 18.77
N PHE A 136 -6.59 -15.52 18.65
CA PHE A 136 -7.27 -15.92 17.43
C PHE A 136 -8.30 -14.86 16.98
N GLY A 137 -9.10 -14.36 17.92
CA GLY A 137 -10.04 -13.26 17.68
C GLY A 137 -9.36 -11.96 17.26
N ALA A 138 -8.23 -11.61 17.88
CA ALA A 138 -7.47 -10.41 17.53
C ALA A 138 -6.83 -10.51 16.13
N VAL A 139 -6.25 -11.65 15.76
CA VAL A 139 -5.72 -11.92 14.41
C VAL A 139 -6.83 -11.88 13.36
N LEU A 140 -7.99 -12.47 13.67
CA LEU A 140 -9.16 -12.44 12.79
C LEU A 140 -9.67 -11.00 12.60
N THR A 141 -9.72 -10.21 13.68
CA THR A 141 -10.12 -8.80 13.64
C THR A 141 -9.14 -7.98 12.79
N PHE A 142 -7.84 -8.26 12.88
CA PHE A 142 -6.81 -7.65 12.03
C PHE A 142 -7.03 -7.99 10.56
N GLY A 143 -7.25 -9.28 10.24
CA GLY A 143 -7.55 -9.73 8.89
C GLY A 143 -8.79 -9.05 8.30
N LEU A 144 -9.89 -8.98 9.07
CA LEU A 144 -11.14 -8.34 8.65
C LEU A 144 -10.97 -6.84 8.44
N THR A 145 -10.20 -6.18 9.30
CA THR A 145 -9.87 -4.75 9.16
C THR A 145 -9.07 -4.51 7.87
N ALA A 146 -8.05 -5.33 7.62
CA ALA A 146 -7.25 -5.25 6.40
C ALA A 146 -8.11 -5.49 5.15
N LEU A 147 -8.98 -6.50 5.17
CA LEU A 147 -9.89 -6.81 4.07
C LEU A 147 -10.88 -5.66 3.81
N GLY A 148 -11.56 -5.16 4.85
CA GLY A 148 -12.52 -4.07 4.73
C GLY A 148 -11.88 -2.76 4.27
N TYR A 149 -10.69 -2.44 4.80
CA TYR A 149 -9.93 -1.28 4.35
C TYR A 149 -9.41 -1.44 2.93
N GLY A 150 -8.96 -2.63 2.55
CA GLY A 150 -8.52 -2.95 1.20
C GLY A 150 -9.65 -2.75 0.19
N LEU A 151 -10.86 -3.23 0.50
CA LEU A 151 -12.06 -3.02 -0.32
C LEU A 151 -12.37 -1.53 -0.45
N TRP A 152 -12.41 -0.81 0.66
CA TRP A 152 -12.64 0.63 0.65
C TRP A 152 -11.60 1.39 -0.18
N GLN A 153 -10.32 1.03 -0.06
CA GLN A 153 -9.21 1.63 -0.80
C GLN A 153 -9.28 1.27 -2.30
N MET A 154 -9.74 0.07 -2.65
CA MET A 154 -9.96 -0.36 -4.03
C MET A 154 -11.10 0.42 -4.72
N PHE A 155 -12.20 0.69 -4.01
CA PHE A 155 -13.33 1.45 -4.55
C PHE A 155 -13.05 2.95 -4.61
N THR A 156 -12.50 3.53 -3.55
CA THR A 156 -12.33 4.98 -3.43
C THR A 156 -11.01 5.49 -4.01
N GLY A 157 -9.98 4.64 -4.08
CA GLY A 157 -8.61 5.06 -4.42
C GLY A 157 -8.01 6.02 -3.40
N ARG A 158 -8.55 6.09 -2.18
CA ARG A 158 -8.12 7.00 -1.11
C ARG A 158 -7.36 6.26 -0.02
N ARG A 159 -6.46 6.96 0.66
CA ARG A 159 -5.75 6.49 1.84
C ARG A 159 -6.29 7.18 3.08
N SER A 160 -6.51 6.42 4.16
CA SER A 160 -6.93 6.97 5.46
C SER A 160 -5.82 6.82 6.50
N LYS A 161 -5.33 7.94 7.05
CA LYS A 161 -4.33 7.92 8.13
C LYS A 161 -4.86 7.22 9.38
N ARG A 162 -6.15 7.42 9.69
CA ARG A 162 -6.80 6.83 10.86
C ARG A 162 -6.75 5.30 10.84
N VAL A 163 -7.02 4.69 9.69
CA VAL A 163 -6.99 3.23 9.55
C VAL A 163 -5.58 2.68 9.67
N ILE A 164 -4.58 3.40 9.18
CA ILE A 164 -3.17 2.99 9.33
C ILE A 164 -2.75 3.02 10.80
N TYR A 165 -3.07 4.10 11.52
CA TYR A 165 -2.79 4.15 12.97
C TYR A 165 -3.50 3.04 13.72
N PHE A 166 -4.76 2.75 13.38
CA PHE A 166 -5.51 1.64 13.96
C PHE A 166 -4.85 0.28 13.67
N ALA A 167 -4.46 0.03 12.42
CA ALA A 167 -3.79 -1.22 12.04
C ALA A 167 -2.44 -1.40 12.76
N VAL A 168 -1.66 -0.33 12.89
CA VAL A 168 -0.38 -0.35 13.65
C VAL A 168 -0.63 -0.60 15.13
N ALA A 169 -1.62 0.06 15.74
CA ALA A 169 -1.98 -0.15 17.13
C ALA A 169 -2.43 -1.60 17.38
N LEU A 170 -3.24 -2.18 16.48
CA LEU A 170 -3.70 -3.56 16.56
C LEU A 170 -2.53 -4.56 16.40
N ALA A 171 -1.59 -4.30 15.49
CA ALA A 171 -0.39 -5.10 15.34
C ALA A 171 0.51 -5.03 16.58
N ALA A 172 0.70 -3.84 17.17
CA ALA A 172 1.45 -3.67 18.42
C ALA A 172 0.79 -4.43 19.59
N LEU A 173 -0.54 -4.38 19.68
CA LEU A 173 -1.30 -5.13 20.69
C LEU A 173 -1.08 -6.65 20.54
N LEU A 174 -1.12 -7.17 19.30
CA LEU A 174 -0.87 -8.58 19.02
C LEU A 174 0.55 -9.01 19.45
N VAL A 175 1.56 -8.18 19.16
CA VAL A 175 2.95 -8.44 19.59
C VAL A 175 3.05 -8.47 21.11
N LEU A 176 2.44 -7.50 21.81
CA LEU A 176 2.44 -7.45 23.27
C LEU A 176 1.76 -8.66 23.89
N LEU A 177 0.61 -9.09 23.35
CA LEU A 177 -0.08 -10.30 23.81
C LEU A 177 0.79 -11.55 23.60
N GLY A 178 1.48 -11.64 22.47
CA GLY A 178 2.39 -12.74 22.18
C GLY A 178 3.61 -12.80 23.10
N LEU A 179 4.12 -11.66 23.58
CA LEU A 179 5.26 -11.60 24.50
C LEU A 179 4.91 -11.99 25.94
N VAL A 180 3.63 -11.88 26.33
CA VAL A 180 3.16 -12.20 27.69
C VAL A 180 2.81 -13.69 27.84
N LEU A 181 2.70 -14.41 26.72
CA LEU A 181 2.35 -15.84 26.64
C LEU A 181 3.54 -16.77 26.85
#